data_AF-A0A2W5P6T0-F1
#
_entry.id   AF-A0A2W5P6T0-F1
#
_cell.length_a   1.000
_cell.length_b   1.000
_cell.length_c   1.000
_cell.angle_alpha   90.00
_cell.angle_beta   90.00
_cell.angle_gamma   90.00
#
_symmetry.space_group_name_H-M   'P 1'
#
loop_
_entity.id
_entity.type
_entity.pdbx_description
1 polymer ?
#
loop_
_entity_poly.entity_id
_entity_poly.type
_entity_poly.pdbx_seq_one_letter_code
_entity_poly.pdbx_strand_id
1 'polypeptide(L)'
;PGSLARALDELAAKDFISEARVVQSVLHQRAPRLGAARVRQELQAKGIASDAVAEAVSGLQATELERARALWQRRFDAPPSDAKERARQARFLLARGFAGATVAKVLRTGGDDD
;
A
#
# COMPACT_ATOMS: atom_id res chain seq x y z
N PRO A 1 31.12 12.76 20.21
CA PRO A 1 30.46 12.80 18.87
C PRO A 1 31.17 11.84 17.90
N GLY A 2 30.55 10.70 17.55
CA GLY A 2 31.14 9.71 16.62
C GLY A 2 30.93 8.23 16.99
N SER A 3 30.58 7.93 18.25
CA SER A 3 30.30 6.55 18.68
C SER A 3 29.00 5.99 18.11
N LEU A 4 27.97 6.84 17.94
CA LEU A 4 26.67 6.42 17.41
C LEU A 4 26.76 6.04 15.93
N ALA A 5 27.41 6.85 15.10
CA ALA A 5 27.58 6.56 13.67
C ALA A 5 28.33 5.23 13.47
N ARG A 6 29.45 5.05 14.19
CA ARG A 6 30.25 3.82 14.12
C ARG A 6 29.49 2.59 14.60
N ALA A 7 28.68 2.72 15.65
CA ALA A 7 27.83 1.64 16.15
C ALA A 7 26.71 1.28 15.16
N LEU A 8 26.12 2.26 14.48
CA LEU A 8 25.13 2.04 13.42
C LEU A 8 25.74 1.34 12.20
N ASP A 9 26.94 1.76 11.79
CA ASP A 9 27.68 1.13 10.69
C ASP A 9 28.05 -0.32 11.02
N GLU A 10 28.49 -0.61 12.24
CA GLU A 10 28.77 -1.98 12.69
C GLU A 10 27.52 -2.86 12.74
N LEU A 11 26.36 -2.30 13.13
CA LEU A 11 25.08 -3.02 13.14
C LEU A 11 24.55 -3.27 11.73
N ALA A 12 24.74 -2.33 10.80
CA ALA A 12 24.41 -2.50 9.39
C ALA A 12 25.34 -3.54 8.72
N ALA A 13 26.65 -3.46 8.97
CA ALA A 13 27.65 -4.39 8.44
C ALA A 13 27.47 -5.83 8.93
N LYS A 14 26.89 -6.01 10.12
CA LYS A 14 26.52 -7.31 10.68
C LYS A 14 25.10 -7.74 10.32
N ASP A 15 24.42 -7.02 9.42
CA ASP A 15 23.07 -7.30 8.96
C ASP A 15 22.04 -7.33 10.13
N PHE A 16 22.26 -6.57 11.20
CA PHE A 16 21.26 -6.40 12.26
C PHE A 16 20.24 -5.30 11.90
N ILE A 17 20.58 -4.40 10.99
CA ILE A 17 19.70 -3.37 10.42
C ILE A 17 19.74 -3.52 8.90
N SER A 18 18.66 -4.01 8.31
CA SER A 18 18.56 -4.23 6.87
C SER A 18 17.35 -3.50 6.31
N GLU A 19 17.62 -2.49 5.48
CA GLU A 19 16.60 -1.69 4.80
C GLU A 19 15.66 -2.59 3.99
N ALA A 20 16.22 -3.55 3.25
CA ALA A 20 15.46 -4.52 2.47
C ALA A 20 14.48 -5.33 3.32
N ARG A 21 14.88 -5.77 4.52
CA ARG A 21 13.98 -6.47 5.46
C ARG A 21 12.84 -5.58 5.94
N VAL A 22 13.10 -4.29 6.17
CA VAL A 22 12.04 -3.34 6.54
C VAL A 22 11.05 -3.19 5.39
N VAL A 23 11.52 -3.01 4.15
CA VAL A 23 10.67 -2.92 2.97
C VAL A 23 9.79 -4.16 2.83
N GLN A 24 10.38 -5.36 2.84
CA GLN A 24 9.64 -6.62 2.69
C GLN A 24 8.62 -6.83 3.82
N SER A 25 8.99 -6.52 5.07
CA SER A 25 8.09 -6.62 6.22
C SER A 25 6.88 -5.69 6.08
N VAL A 26 7.10 -4.43 5.68
CA VAL A 26 6.02 -3.46 5.45
C VAL A 26 5.13 -3.93 4.30
N LEU A 27 5.70 -4.36 3.18
CA LEU A 27 4.92 -4.87 2.04
C LEU A 27 4.03 -6.05 2.47
N HIS A 28 4.62 -7.04 3.13
CA HIS A 28 3.91 -8.22 3.61
C HIS A 28 2.73 -7.85 4.54
N GLN A 29 2.96 -6.94 5.49
CA GLN A 29 1.94 -6.57 6.48
C GLN A 29 0.86 -5.63 5.94
N ARG A 30 1.20 -4.76 4.98
CA ARG A 30 0.34 -3.63 4.57
C ARG A 30 -0.32 -3.81 3.23
N ALA A 31 0.36 -4.42 2.25
CA ALA A 31 -0.16 -4.58 0.90
C ALA A 31 -1.57 -5.24 0.84
N PRO A 32 -1.91 -6.22 1.71
CA PRO A 32 -3.25 -6.82 1.70
C PRO A 32 -4.38 -5.86 2.10
N ARG A 33 -4.08 -4.71 2.73
CA ARG A 33 -5.08 -3.82 3.35
C ARG A 33 -4.96 -2.37 2.88
N LEU A 34 -3.82 -1.99 2.33
CA LEU A 34 -3.48 -0.62 1.94
C LEU A 34 -3.01 -0.55 0.49
N GLY A 35 -3.39 0.52 -0.19
CA GLY A 35 -2.91 0.86 -1.53
C GLY A 35 -1.51 1.45 -1.51
N ALA A 36 -0.92 1.57 -2.70
CA ALA A 36 0.48 1.95 -2.87
C ALA A 36 0.83 3.30 -2.22
N ALA A 37 -0.11 4.25 -2.19
CA ALA A 37 0.14 5.57 -1.62
C ALA A 37 0.38 5.53 -0.10
N ARG A 38 -0.34 4.70 0.65
CA ARG A 38 -0.17 4.56 2.10
C ARG A 38 1.08 3.77 2.44
N VAL A 39 1.37 2.72 1.67
CA VAL A 39 2.60 1.93 1.84
C VAL A 39 3.83 2.82 1.59
N ARG A 40 3.82 3.62 0.52
CA ARG A 40 4.87 4.61 0.24
C ARG A 40 5.11 5.54 1.44
N GLN A 41 4.04 6.12 1.99
CA GLN A 41 4.14 7.01 3.15
C GLN A 41 4.76 6.31 4.37
N GLU A 42 4.38 5.06 4.64
CA GLU A 42 4.94 4.30 5.76
C GLU A 42 6.43 3.97 5.56
N LEU A 43 6.85 3.62 4.34
CA LEU A 43 8.27 3.40 4.03
C LEU A 43 9.08 4.69 4.15
N GLN A 44 8.57 5.81 3.64
CA GLN A 44 9.23 7.12 3.77
C GLN A 44 9.35 7.54 5.24
N ALA A 45 8.31 7.32 6.05
CA ALA A 45 8.35 7.61 7.49
C ALA A 45 9.35 6.74 8.26
N LYS A 46 9.70 5.56 7.72
CA LYS A 46 10.74 4.66 8.26
C LYS A 46 12.15 4.99 7.76
N GLY A 47 12.31 6.03 6.95
CA GLY A 47 13.61 6.48 6.45
C GLY A 47 14.18 5.62 5.30
N ILE A 48 13.34 4.83 4.62
CA ILE A 48 13.77 4.01 3.48
C ILE A 48 14.18 4.93 2.31
N ALA A 49 15.28 4.58 1.64
CA ALA A 49 15.78 5.32 0.50
C ALA A 49 14.74 5.45 -0.63
N SER A 50 14.77 6.58 -1.35
CA SER A 50 13.72 6.93 -2.31
C SER A 50 13.62 5.98 -3.50
N ASP A 51 14.75 5.42 -3.92
CA ASP A 51 14.87 4.37 -4.94
C ASP A 51 14.24 3.05 -4.47
N ALA A 52 14.55 2.59 -3.27
CA ALA A 52 13.93 1.39 -2.68
C ALA A 52 12.41 1.57 -2.48
N VAL A 53 11.97 2.77 -2.10
CA VAL A 53 10.54 3.10 -2.05
C VAL A 53 9.89 3.04 -3.44
N ALA A 54 10.56 3.59 -4.47
CA ALA A 54 10.04 3.59 -5.84
C ALA A 54 9.91 2.17 -6.39
N GLU A 55 10.91 1.31 -6.16
CA GLU A 55 10.89 -0.10 -6.54
C GLU A 55 9.72 -0.84 -5.85
N ALA A 56 9.60 -0.69 -4.53
CA ALA A 56 8.53 -1.31 -3.76
C ALA A 56 7.13 -0.87 -4.23
N VAL A 57 6.96 0.42 -4.53
CA VAL A 57 5.70 0.98 -5.03
C VAL A 57 5.38 0.47 -6.43
N SER A 58 6.37 0.37 -7.32
CA SER A 58 6.21 -0.18 -8.67
C SER A 58 5.69 -1.62 -8.60
N GLY A 59 6.28 -2.46 -7.76
CA GLY A 59 5.81 -3.83 -7.54
C GLY A 59 4.36 -3.92 -7.04
N LEU A 60 3.93 -2.96 -6.20
CA LEU A 60 2.56 -2.90 -5.71
C LEU A 60 1.54 -2.46 -6.77
N GLN A 61 1.93 -1.67 -7.77
CA GLN A 61 1.00 -1.19 -8.80
C GLN A 61 0.46 -2.33 -9.66
N ALA A 62 1.30 -3.34 -9.95
CA ALA A 62 0.93 -4.50 -10.76
C ALA A 62 -0.28 -5.26 -10.20
N THR A 63 -0.38 -5.40 -8.88
CA THR A 63 -1.47 -6.13 -8.21
C THR A 63 -2.48 -5.20 -7.52
N GLU A 64 -2.40 -3.88 -7.74
CA GLU A 64 -3.20 -2.91 -6.97
C GLU A 64 -4.71 -3.05 -7.18
N LEU A 65 -5.13 -3.34 -8.41
CA LEU A 65 -6.55 -3.56 -8.73
C LEU A 65 -7.13 -4.79 -8.03
N GLU A 66 -6.40 -5.91 -8.07
CA GLU A 66 -6.80 -7.16 -7.44
C GLU A 66 -6.94 -6.98 -5.92
N ARG A 67 -5.93 -6.39 -5.26
CA ARG A 67 -5.97 -6.14 -3.81
C ARG A 67 -7.10 -5.18 -3.41
N ALA A 68 -7.34 -4.14 -4.22
CA ALA A 68 -8.44 -3.20 -3.99
C ALA A 68 -9.80 -3.91 -4.09
N ARG A 69 -10.00 -4.74 -5.12
CA ARG A 69 -11.23 -5.51 -5.33
C ARG A 69 -11.47 -6.51 -4.20
N ALA A 70 -10.46 -7.30 -3.83
CA ALA A 70 -10.57 -8.27 -2.76
C ALA A 70 -10.95 -7.60 -1.42
N LEU A 71 -10.37 -6.44 -1.12
CA LEU A 71 -10.70 -5.70 0.09
C LEU A 71 -12.10 -5.08 0.03
N TRP A 72 -12.52 -4.61 -1.15
CA TRP A 72 -13.84 -4.05 -1.38
C TRP A 72 -14.94 -5.11 -1.21
N GLN A 73 -14.79 -6.29 -1.84
CA GLN A 73 -15.73 -7.43 -1.72
C GLN A 73 -15.86 -7.93 -0.28
N ARG A 74 -14.79 -7.87 0.53
CA ARG A 74 -14.86 -8.23 1.95
C ARG A 74 -15.63 -7.21 2.80
N ARG A 75 -15.83 -5.98 2.30
CA ARG A 75 -16.46 -4.88 3.05
C ARG A 75 -17.89 -4.60 2.63
N PHE A 76 -18.17 -4.76 1.34
CA PHE A 76 -19.45 -4.42 0.71
C PHE A 76 -19.98 -5.63 -0.03
N ASP A 77 -21.24 -5.97 0.24
CA ASP A 77 -21.90 -7.14 -0.34
C ASP A 77 -22.44 -6.88 -1.75
N ALA A 78 -22.47 -5.62 -2.18
CA ALA A 78 -22.99 -5.22 -3.48
C ALA A 78 -22.30 -3.96 -4.04
N PRO A 79 -22.32 -3.79 -5.38
CA PRO A 79 -22.02 -2.51 -6.03
C PRO A 79 -22.88 -1.35 -5.49
N PRO A 80 -22.41 -0.10 -5.64
CA PRO A 80 -23.15 1.05 -5.17
C PRO A 80 -24.42 1.24 -6.01
N SER A 81 -25.58 1.29 -5.35
CA SER A 81 -26.89 1.48 -6.00
C SER A 81 -27.22 2.94 -6.33
N ASP A 82 -26.55 3.88 -5.67
CA ASP A 82 -26.74 5.32 -5.89
C ASP A 82 -25.43 6.12 -5.75
N ALA A 83 -25.51 7.43 -5.99
CA ALA A 83 -24.35 8.33 -5.89
C ALA A 83 -23.76 8.43 -4.46
N LYS A 84 -24.60 8.29 -3.42
CA LYS A 84 -24.20 8.37 -2.01
C LYS A 84 -23.42 7.11 -1.61
N GLU A 85 -23.91 5.94 -2.00
CA GLU A 85 -23.24 4.64 -1.88
C GLU A 85 -21.94 4.65 -2.66
N ARG A 86 -21.93 5.15 -3.90
CA ARG A 86 -20.70 5.26 -4.71
C ARG A 86 -19.64 6.10 -4.00
N ALA A 87 -20.03 7.25 -3.44
CA ALA A 87 -19.12 8.09 -2.67
C ALA A 87 -18.62 7.39 -1.39
N ARG A 88 -19.49 6.65 -0.69
CA ARG A 88 -19.12 5.88 0.51
C ARG A 88 -18.10 4.78 0.19
N GLN A 89 -18.36 3.98 -0.84
CA GLN A 89 -17.48 2.88 -1.25
C GLN A 89 -16.14 3.41 -1.82
N ALA A 90 -16.18 4.50 -2.59
CA ALA A 90 -14.96 5.16 -3.08
C ALA A 90 -14.09 5.68 -1.93
N ARG A 91 -14.68 6.38 -0.95
CA ARG A 91 -13.96 6.91 0.22
C ARG A 91 -13.28 5.80 1.02
N PHE A 92 -13.90 4.62 1.12
CA PHE A 92 -13.31 3.47 1.83
C PHE A 92 -11.96 3.04 1.24
N LEU A 93 -11.86 2.97 -0.11
CA LEU A 93 -10.63 2.61 -0.82
C LEU A 93 -9.64 3.77 -0.88
N LEU A 94 -10.10 4.99 -1.17
CA LEU A 94 -9.24 6.18 -1.22
C LEU A 94 -8.57 6.46 0.14
N ALA A 95 -9.31 6.32 1.25
CA ALA A 95 -8.75 6.50 2.59
C ALA A 95 -7.60 5.51 2.89
N ARG A 96 -7.63 4.33 2.24
CA ARG A 96 -6.59 3.28 2.32
C ARG A 96 -5.46 3.46 1.32
N GLY A 97 -5.49 4.52 0.51
CA GLY A 97 -4.40 4.89 -0.40
C GLY A 97 -4.40 4.17 -1.74
N PHE A 98 -5.52 3.56 -2.14
CA PHE A 98 -5.66 3.04 -3.49
C PHE A 98 -5.80 4.19 -4.49
N ALA A 99 -5.16 4.07 -5.66
CA ALA A 99 -5.21 5.09 -6.70
C ALA A 99 -6.65 5.32 -7.21
N GLY A 100 -7.00 6.57 -7.52
CA GLY A 100 -8.36 6.93 -7.97
C GLY A 100 -8.80 6.18 -9.23
N ALA A 101 -7.88 5.94 -10.19
CA ALA A 101 -8.15 5.14 -11.37
C ALA A 101 -8.49 3.68 -11.02
N THR A 102 -7.79 3.10 -10.04
CA THR A 102 -8.07 1.75 -9.52
C THR A 102 -9.41 1.70 -8.83
N VAL A 103 -9.74 2.69 -7.99
CA VAL A 103 -11.04 2.81 -7.32
C VAL A 103 -12.18 2.88 -8.34
N ALA A 104 -12.03 3.70 -9.39
CA ALA A 104 -13.03 3.82 -10.44
C ALA A 104 -13.24 2.50 -11.20
N LYS A 105 -12.17 1.72 -11.44
CA LYS A 105 -12.26 0.39 -12.05
C LYS A 105 -13.02 -0.59 -11.16
N VAL A 106 -12.69 -0.66 -9.86
CA VAL A 106 -13.36 -1.56 -8.90
C VAL A 106 -14.87 -1.30 -8.87
N LEU A 107 -15.27 -0.04 -8.73
CA LEU A 107 -16.69 0.34 -8.62
C LEU A 107 -17.47 0.23 -9.93
N ARG A 108 -16.79 0.10 -11.08
CA ARG A 108 -17.44 -0.21 -12.36
C ARG A 108 -17.69 -1.71 -12.48
N THR A 109 -16.65 -2.53 -12.32
CA THR A 109 -16.78 -3.99 -12.44
C THR A 109 -17.67 -4.62 -11.39
N GLY A 110 -17.79 -4.04 -10.18
CA GLY A 110 -18.73 -4.55 -9.19
C GLY A 110 -20.18 -4.50 -9.64
N GLY A 111 -20.54 -3.65 -10.62
CA GLY A 111 -21.89 -3.54 -11.18
C GLY A 111 -22.08 -4.23 -12.53
N ASP A 112 -21.03 -4.84 -13.09
CA ASP A 112 -21.04 -5.51 -14.40
C ASP A 112 -20.99 -7.05 -14.27
N ASP A 113 -20.90 -7.60 -13.06
CA ASP A 113 -20.91 -9.05 -12.78
C ASP A 113 -22.34 -9.56 -12.47
N ASP A 114 -23.29 -9.29 -13.39
CA ASP A 114 -24.62 -9.92 -13.46
C ASP A 114 -24.60 -11.09 -14.46
#